data_AF-A0A0S8JZ99-F1
#
_entry.id   AF-A0A0S8JZ99-F1
#
_cell.length_a   1.000
_cell.length_b   1.000
_cell.length_c   1.000
_cell.angle_alpha   90.00
_cell.angle_beta   90.00
_cell.angle_gamma   90.00
#
_symmetry.space_group_name_H-M   'P 1'
#
loop_
_entity.id
_entity.type
_entity.pdbx_description
1 polymer ?
#
loop_
_entity_poly.entity_id
_entity_poly.type
_entity_poly.pdbx_seq_one_letter_code
_entity_poly.pdbx_strand_id
1 'polypeptide(L)'
;LIDDSVKHHGKLTGKIGGAFTSCGMIGGGGETTILSILEAFMVHGMIVVGDAVLQHYGPLATGEPDEEVRNMCIKYGQKIAVLTKKVYRY
;
A
#
# COMPACT_ATOMS: atom_id res chain seq x y z
N LEU A 1 3.70 17.11 0.95
CA LEU A 1 2.84 16.28 0.06
C LEU A 1 3.68 15.19 -0.60
N ILE A 2 3.06 14.29 -1.37
CA ILE A 2 3.81 13.26 -2.11
C ILE A 2 4.80 13.90 -3.09
N ASP A 3 4.53 15.12 -3.56
CA ASP A 3 5.44 15.92 -4.39
C ASP A 3 6.81 16.17 -3.73
N ASP A 4 6.86 16.28 -2.40
CA ASP A 4 8.10 16.48 -1.66
C ASP A 4 9.00 15.22 -1.65
N SER A 5 8.48 14.08 -2.13
CA SER A 5 9.23 12.84 -2.24
C SER A 5 10.32 12.89 -3.32
N VAL A 6 10.31 13.89 -4.21
CA VAL A 6 11.35 14.10 -5.24
C VAL A 6 12.77 14.17 -4.65
N LYS A 7 12.92 14.64 -3.39
CA LYS A 7 14.20 14.64 -2.65
C LYS A 7 14.80 13.23 -2.43
N HIS A 8 13.98 12.20 -2.64
CA HIS A 8 14.33 10.79 -2.55
C HIS A 8 14.47 10.11 -3.91
N HIS A 9 14.53 10.86 -5.02
CA HIS A 9 14.69 10.32 -6.37
C HIS A 9 15.84 9.28 -6.43
N GLY A 10 15.51 8.08 -6.94
CA GLY A 10 16.41 6.92 -7.02
C GLY A 10 16.74 6.21 -5.69
N LYS A 11 16.50 6.84 -4.53
CA LYS A 11 16.85 6.27 -3.20
C LYS A 11 15.87 5.19 -2.72
N LEU A 12 14.68 5.14 -3.30
CA LEU A 12 13.63 4.17 -2.96
C LEU A 12 13.56 3.03 -3.99
N THR A 13 14.39 3.05 -5.03
CA THR A 13 14.38 2.02 -6.06
C THR A 13 14.61 0.64 -5.47
N GLY A 14 13.77 -0.31 -5.90
CA GLY A 14 13.77 -1.69 -5.41
C GLY A 14 13.08 -1.89 -4.07
N LYS A 15 12.77 -0.84 -3.29
CA LYS A 15 12.03 -0.98 -2.02
C LYS A 15 10.64 -1.54 -2.26
N ILE A 16 10.17 -2.33 -1.31
CA ILE A 16 8.83 -2.94 -1.37
C ILE A 16 7.86 -2.04 -0.62
N GLY A 17 6.71 -1.77 -1.24
CA GLY A 17 5.67 -0.91 -0.69
C GLY A 17 4.26 -1.42 -0.96
N GLY A 18 3.34 -0.97 -0.11
CA GLY A 18 1.90 -1.18 -0.25
C GLY A 18 1.17 -0.03 0.44
N ALA A 19 -0.12 0.11 0.19
CA ALA A 19 -0.92 1.21 0.72
C ALA A 19 -2.21 0.69 1.36
N PHE A 20 -2.78 1.48 2.25
CA PHE A 20 -4.07 1.25 2.89
C PHE A 20 -4.71 2.61 3.16
N THR A 21 -6.03 2.67 3.32
CA THR A 21 -6.73 3.92 3.60
C THR A 21 -8.05 3.72 4.34
N SER A 22 -8.69 4.82 4.69
CA SER A 22 -10.12 4.85 5.01
C SER A 22 -10.83 6.00 4.29
N CYS A 23 -12.14 5.91 4.14
CA CYS A 23 -12.97 6.95 3.53
C CYS A 23 -14.32 7.07 4.25
N GLY A 24 -15.00 8.19 4.12
CA GLY A 24 -16.29 8.41 4.81
C GLY A 24 -17.46 7.60 4.24
N MET A 25 -17.33 7.07 3.02
CA MET A 25 -18.38 6.32 2.33
C MET A 25 -17.79 5.44 1.21
N ILE A 26 -18.52 4.40 0.83
CA ILE A 26 -18.23 3.58 -0.35
C ILE A 26 -18.22 4.49 -1.59
N GLY A 27 -17.22 4.35 -2.44
CA GLY A 27 -17.01 5.23 -3.60
C GLY A 27 -16.49 6.62 -3.26
N GLY A 28 -16.20 6.91 -1.99
CA GLY A 28 -15.66 8.20 -1.51
C GLY A 28 -14.17 8.44 -1.83
N GLY A 29 -13.60 7.73 -2.81
CA GLY A 29 -12.22 7.89 -3.25
C GLY A 29 -11.17 7.11 -2.47
N GLY A 30 -11.55 6.08 -1.71
CA GLY A 30 -10.58 5.25 -1.00
C GLY A 30 -9.69 4.47 -1.97
N GLU A 31 -10.28 3.85 -3.00
CA GLU A 31 -9.53 3.10 -4.01
C GLU A 31 -8.59 4.00 -4.80
N THR A 32 -9.05 5.19 -5.20
CA THR A 32 -8.22 6.16 -5.92
C THR A 32 -7.10 6.71 -5.04
N THR A 33 -7.34 6.92 -3.74
CA THR A 33 -6.30 7.31 -2.79
C THR A 33 -5.19 6.26 -2.71
N ILE A 34 -5.56 4.98 -2.61
CA ILE A 34 -4.58 3.88 -2.64
C ILE A 34 -3.82 3.90 -3.97
N LEU A 35 -4.53 3.97 -5.11
CA LEU A 35 -3.89 3.99 -6.42
C LEU A 35 -2.90 5.16 -6.59
N SER A 36 -3.21 6.36 -6.10
CA SER A 36 -2.29 7.51 -6.15
C SER A 36 -1.03 7.29 -5.32
N ILE A 37 -1.11 6.63 -4.16
CA ILE A 37 0.08 6.26 -3.37
C ILE A 37 0.91 5.22 -4.12
N LEU A 38 0.27 4.20 -4.68
CA LEU A 38 0.94 3.13 -5.43
C LEU A 38 1.58 3.67 -6.72
N GLU A 39 0.94 4.60 -7.42
CA GLU A 39 1.49 5.30 -8.57
C GLU A 39 2.80 6.01 -8.20
N ALA A 40 2.82 6.77 -7.12
CA ALA A 40 4.03 7.43 -6.65
C ALA A 40 5.14 6.42 -6.28
N PHE A 41 4.78 5.29 -5.67
CA PHE A 41 5.74 4.21 -5.42
C PHE A 41 6.35 3.67 -6.72
N MET A 42 5.53 3.46 -7.76
CA MET A 42 6.02 3.06 -9.08
C MET A 42 6.96 4.11 -9.70
N VAL A 43 6.63 5.39 -9.60
CA VAL A 43 7.50 6.50 -10.06
C VAL A 43 8.86 6.47 -9.36
N HIS A 44 8.90 6.11 -8.08
CA HIS A 44 10.15 5.96 -7.32
C HIS A 44 10.90 4.64 -7.58
N GLY A 45 10.37 3.77 -8.45
CA GLY A 45 10.98 2.48 -8.80
C GLY A 45 10.81 1.42 -7.71
N MET A 46 9.77 1.53 -6.88
CA MET A 46 9.45 0.54 -5.84
C MET A 46 8.72 -0.68 -6.43
N ILE A 47 8.82 -1.81 -5.71
CA ILE A 47 8.03 -3.02 -5.95
C ILE A 47 6.70 -2.89 -5.19
N VAL A 48 5.59 -2.81 -5.92
CA VAL A 48 4.25 -2.64 -5.34
C VAL A 48 3.58 -3.98 -5.05
N VAL A 49 3.03 -4.12 -3.84
CA VAL A 49 2.29 -5.33 -3.40
C VAL A 49 0.79 -5.17 -3.62
N GLY A 50 0.18 -6.07 -4.38
CA GLY A 50 -1.28 -6.22 -4.48
C GLY A 50 -1.81 -7.45 -3.73
N ASP A 51 -3.12 -7.67 -3.77
CA ASP A 51 -3.79 -8.84 -3.19
C ASP A 51 -4.86 -9.42 -4.13
N ALA A 52 -4.70 -10.64 -4.62
CA ALA A 52 -5.70 -11.24 -5.51
C ALA A 52 -6.97 -11.74 -4.79
N VAL A 53 -6.98 -11.80 -3.45
CA VAL A 53 -8.04 -12.45 -2.66
C VAL A 53 -8.76 -11.46 -1.73
N LEU A 54 -8.01 -10.59 -1.06
CA LEU A 54 -8.59 -9.53 -0.22
C LEU A 54 -8.91 -8.29 -1.08
N GLN A 55 -8.98 -7.11 -0.46
CA GLN A 55 -9.08 -5.85 -1.19
C GLN A 55 -7.84 -5.63 -2.06
N HIS A 56 -8.07 -5.49 -3.36
CA HIS A 56 -7.04 -5.79 -4.37
C HIS A 56 -5.83 -4.86 -4.37
N TYR A 57 -6.07 -3.57 -4.17
CA TYR A 57 -5.02 -2.56 -4.14
C TYR A 57 -4.42 -2.38 -2.74
N GLY A 58 -5.08 -2.91 -1.72
CA GLY A 58 -4.72 -2.76 -0.32
C GLY A 58 -5.95 -2.57 0.56
N PRO A 59 -5.81 -2.70 1.90
CA PRO A 59 -6.91 -2.55 2.84
C PRO A 59 -7.56 -1.16 2.81
N LEU A 60 -8.88 -1.12 2.85
CA LEU A 60 -9.73 0.06 2.80
C LEU A 60 -10.87 -0.11 3.81
N ALA A 61 -10.98 0.82 4.75
CA ALA A 61 -12.14 0.96 5.65
C ALA A 61 -13.13 2.01 5.13
N THR A 62 -14.43 1.75 5.29
CA THR A 62 -15.44 2.82 5.26
C THR A 62 -15.70 3.26 6.70
N GLY A 63 -15.36 4.50 7.03
CA GLY A 63 -15.36 5.02 8.39
C GLY A 63 -14.15 4.54 9.17
N GLU A 64 -14.36 4.27 10.46
CA GLU A 64 -13.33 3.69 11.33
C GLU A 64 -13.12 2.20 10.99
N PRO A 65 -11.88 1.69 10.93
CA PRO A 65 -11.63 0.29 10.67
C PRO A 65 -12.16 -0.60 11.81
N ASP A 66 -13.08 -1.50 11.44
CA ASP A 66 -13.53 -2.59 12.29
C ASP A 66 -12.47 -3.70 12.42
N GLU A 67 -12.82 -4.78 13.11
CA GLU A 67 -11.92 -5.91 13.33
C GLU A 67 -11.55 -6.63 12.03
N GLU A 68 -12.46 -6.69 11.06
CA GLU A 68 -12.20 -7.32 9.77
C GLU A 68 -11.14 -6.54 8.99
N VAL A 69 -11.29 -5.20 8.89
CA VAL A 69 -10.31 -4.35 8.21
C VAL A 69 -8.96 -4.37 8.92
N ARG A 70 -8.95 -4.37 10.27
CA ARG A 70 -7.69 -4.51 11.02
C ARG A 70 -6.98 -5.83 10.71
N ASN A 71 -7.73 -6.94 10.66
CA ASN A 71 -7.18 -8.24 10.28
C ASN A 71 -6.67 -8.26 8.84
N MET A 72 -7.34 -7.57 7.90
CA MET A 72 -6.83 -7.38 6.54
C MET A 72 -5.53 -6.59 6.51
N CYS A 73 -5.42 -5.50 7.27
CA CYS A 73 -4.18 -4.74 7.42
C CYS A 73 -3.03 -5.60 7.94
N ILE A 74 -3.27 -6.42 8.96
CA ILE A 74 -2.26 -7.34 9.51
C ILE A 74 -1.80 -8.33 8.45
N LYS A 75 -2.74 -9.00 7.76
CA LYS A 75 -2.41 -9.98 6.70
C LYS A 75 -1.65 -9.33 5.54
N TYR A 76 -2.06 -8.13 5.13
CA TYR A 76 -1.41 -7.39 4.05
C TYR A 76 0.02 -6.96 4.45
N GLY A 77 0.21 -6.46 5.68
CA GLY A 77 1.53 -6.16 6.23
C GLY A 77 2.44 -7.40 6.31
N GLN A 78 1.90 -8.56 6.69
CA GLN A 78 2.62 -9.84 6.65
C GLN A 78 3.06 -10.20 5.24
N LYS A 79 2.22 -10.01 4.22
CA LYS A 79 2.59 -10.24 2.80
C LYS A 79 3.76 -9.35 2.38
N ILE A 80 3.73 -8.07 2.73
CA ILE A 80 4.84 -7.13 2.48
C ILE A 80 6.12 -7.61 3.16
N ALA A 81 6.05 -7.99 4.44
CA ALA A 81 7.21 -8.48 5.19
C ALA A 81 7.79 -9.77 4.61
N VAL A 82 6.94 -10.72 4.21
CA VAL A 82 7.35 -11.98 3.58
C VAL A 82 8.02 -11.69 2.23
N LEU A 83 7.45 -10.82 1.40
CA LEU A 83 8.07 -10.44 0.12
C LEU A 83 9.42 -9.76 0.36
N THR A 84 9.51 -8.88 1.36
CA THR A 84 10.74 -8.19 1.76
C THR A 84 11.84 -9.18 2.09
N LYS A 85 11.56 -10.18 2.93
CA LYS A 85 12.53 -11.25 3.25
C LYS A 85 12.96 -12.05 2.02
N LYS A 86 12.03 -12.33 1.09
CA LYS A 86 12.33 -13.08 -0.14
C LYS A 86 13.23 -12.32 -1.10
N VAL A 87 12.98 -11.01 -1.27
CA VAL A 87 13.74 -10.16 -2.19
C VAL A 87 15.12 -9.82 -1.62
N TYR A 88 15.20 -9.49 -0.33
CA TYR A 88 16.45 -8.98 0.26
C TYR A 88 17.32 -10.01 0.96
N ARG A 89 17.02 -11.32 0.85
CA ARG A 89 17.79 -12.47 1.37
C ARG A 89 18.88 -12.08 2.39
N TYR A 90 18.48 -12.04 3.66
CA TYR A 90 19.43 -12.11 4.77
C TYR A 90 20.03 -13.52 4.86
#